data_AF-A0A482X0E3-F1
#
_entry.id   AF-A0A482X0E3-F1
#
_cell.length_a   1.000
_cell.length_b   1.000
_cell.length_c   1.000
_cell.angle_alpha   90.00
_cell.angle_beta   90.00
_cell.angle_gamma   90.00
#
_symmetry.space_group_name_H-M   'P 1'
#
loop_
_entity.id
_entity.type
_entity.pdbx_description
1 polymer ?
#
loop_
_entity_poly.entity_id
_entity_poly.type
_entity_poly.pdbx_seq_one_letter_code
_entity_poly.pdbx_strand_id
1 'polypeptide(L)'
;VLPKHYTDQKHAFRNLLPASTLCYITILISFVLIFVVIEELEKVLPPPLMVKDEPANPGRFIAERAKNHVVNLTSLGPRPTGSFENEVLAVNFLSKEINYIISKAKKVHRIVLDVQKTSGSFPLKFLDGMTNVYRNVQNVVVRISGVEESAHSLLINCHFDTVTDSP
;
A
#
# COMPACT_ATOMS: atom_id res chain seq x y z
N VAL A 1 52.28 -55.02 25.10
CA VAL A 1 52.31 -54.08 23.96
C VAL A 1 51.10 -53.16 24.09
N LEU A 2 51.33 -51.88 24.33
CA LEU A 2 50.34 -50.85 24.70
C LEU A 2 49.36 -50.53 23.56
N PRO A 3 48.17 -49.95 23.86
CA PRO A 3 47.12 -49.71 22.85
C PRO A 3 47.55 -48.63 21.85
N LYS A 4 47.09 -48.78 20.60
CA LYS A 4 47.23 -47.74 19.57
C LYS A 4 46.53 -46.47 20.05
N HIS A 5 47.31 -45.40 20.16
CA HIS A 5 46.83 -44.05 20.45
C HIS A 5 45.73 -43.68 19.44
N TYR A 6 44.52 -43.47 19.96
CA TYR A 6 43.44 -42.76 19.29
C TYR A 6 43.93 -41.34 19.00
N THR A 7 44.22 -41.04 17.73
CA THR A 7 44.51 -39.67 17.29
C THR A 7 43.23 -38.87 17.36
N ASP A 8 43.07 -38.16 18.46
CA ASP A 8 42.07 -37.12 18.66
C ASP A 8 42.37 -35.99 17.65
N GLN A 9 41.72 -36.03 16.48
CA GLN A 9 41.67 -34.88 15.59
C GLN A 9 40.84 -33.81 16.29
N LYS A 10 41.51 -33.00 17.10
CA LYS A 10 41.00 -31.71 17.54
C LYS A 10 40.79 -30.86 16.29
N HIS A 11 39.59 -30.92 15.72
CA HIS A 11 39.10 -29.84 14.88
C HIS A 11 39.20 -28.58 15.72
N ALA A 12 40.22 -27.77 15.43
CA ALA A 12 40.39 -26.47 16.02
C ALA A 12 39.14 -25.66 15.65
N PHE A 13 38.16 -25.62 16.56
CA PHE A 13 37.17 -24.58 16.58
C PHE A 13 37.96 -23.28 16.68
N ARG A 14 38.18 -22.64 15.53
CA ARG A 14 38.73 -21.30 15.48
C ARG A 14 37.68 -20.44 16.15
N ASN A 15 37.86 -20.20 17.45
CA ASN A 15 37.15 -19.17 18.16
C ASN A 15 37.44 -17.87 17.41
N LEU A 16 36.50 -17.40 16.59
CA LEU A 16 36.58 -16.07 16.01
C LEU A 16 36.72 -15.11 17.19
N LEU A 17 37.82 -14.36 17.22
CA LEU A 17 38.04 -13.31 18.21
C LEU A 17 36.81 -12.39 18.21
N PRO A 18 36.31 -11.97 19.38
CA PRO A 18 35.17 -11.06 19.43
C PRO A 18 35.52 -9.81 18.62
N ALA A 19 34.61 -9.37 17.75
CA ALA A 19 34.79 -8.12 17.01
C ALA A 19 35.19 -7.02 18.00
N SER A 20 36.16 -6.18 17.63
CA SER A 20 36.63 -5.12 18.54
C SER A 20 35.46 -4.21 18.90
N THR A 21 35.45 -3.66 20.12
CA THR A 21 34.41 -2.71 20.57
C THR A 21 34.18 -1.58 19.56
N LEU A 22 35.24 -1.19 18.83
CA LEU A 22 35.20 -0.24 17.73
C LEU A 22 34.27 -0.68 16.60
N CYS A 23 34.28 -1.95 16.19
CA CYS A 23 33.36 -2.46 15.17
C CYS A 23 31.90 -2.28 15.60
N TYR A 24 31.56 -2.61 16.85
CA TYR A 24 30.20 -2.42 17.36
C TYR A 24 29.81 -0.94 17.42
N ILE A 25 30.72 -0.05 17.83
CA ILE A 25 30.49 1.40 17.86
C ILE A 25 30.29 1.94 16.43
N THR A 26 31.11 1.53 15.47
CA THR A 26 30.97 1.94 14.06
C THR A 26 29.65 1.47 13.47
N ILE A 27 29.25 0.22 13.74
CA ILE A 27 27.95 -0.31 13.30
C ILE A 27 26.82 0.52 13.92
N LEU A 28 26.86 0.80 15.22
CA LEU A 28 25.84 1.59 15.91
C LEU A 28 25.73 3.00 15.32
N ILE A 29 26.85 3.69 15.12
CA ILE A 29 26.88 5.02 14.51
C ILE A 29 26.31 4.98 13.09
N SER A 30 26.63 3.94 12.31
CA SER A 30 26.09 3.80 10.95
C SER A 30 24.57 3.64 10.95
N PHE A 31 23.99 2.87 11.89
CA PHE A 31 22.54 2.75 12.03
C PHE A 31 21.89 4.07 12.42
N VAL A 32 22.48 4.82 13.35
CA VAL A 32 21.98 6.14 13.75
C VAL A 32 22.03 7.12 12.57
N LEU A 33 23.12 7.13 11.81
CA LEU A 33 23.26 7.99 10.63
C LEU A 33 22.21 7.65 9.56
N ILE A 34 22.04 6.36 9.24
CA ILE A 34 21.05 5.90 8.25
C ILE A 34 19.65 6.27 8.70
N PHE A 35 19.32 6.06 9.98
CA PHE A 35 18.02 6.44 10.55
C PHE A 35 17.76 7.94 10.41
N VAL A 36 18.72 8.79 10.76
CA VAL A 36 18.60 10.25 10.60
C VAL A 36 18.41 10.64 9.13
N VAL A 37 19.16 10.02 8.21
CA VAL A 37 19.00 10.29 6.77
C VAL A 37 17.61 9.90 6.29
N ILE A 38 17.10 8.73 6.68
CA ILE A 38 15.75 8.28 6.32
C ILE A 38 14.70 9.26 6.84
N GLU A 39 14.76 9.62 8.12
CA GLU A 39 13.85 10.59 8.75
C GLU A 39 13.84 11.95 8.04
N GLU A 40 15.01 12.47 7.65
CA GLU A 40 15.10 13.73 6.93
C GLU A 40 14.56 13.60 5.50
N LEU A 41 14.80 12.49 4.82
CA LEU A 41 14.24 12.24 3.49
C LEU A 41 12.72 12.09 3.53
N GLU A 42 12.16 11.44 4.56
CA GLU A 42 10.71 11.28 4.74
C GLU A 42 9.98 12.61 4.98
N LYS A 43 10.66 13.60 5.56
CA LYS A 43 10.10 14.95 5.76
C LYS A 43 10.08 15.79 4.48
N VAL A 44 10.80 15.38 3.43
CA VAL A 44 10.80 16.07 2.12
C VAL A 44 9.56 15.65 1.32
N LEU A 45 8.41 16.20 1.70
CA LEU A 45 7.15 15.98 0.99
C LEU A 45 6.82 17.17 0.07
N PRO A 46 6.13 16.93 -1.07
CA PRO A 46 5.60 18.00 -1.89
C PRO A 46 4.67 18.93 -1.09
N PRO A 47 4.66 20.25 -1.35
CA PRO A 47 3.80 21.17 -0.63
C PRO A 47 2.31 20.80 -0.82
N PRO A 48 1.51 20.75 0.26
CA PRO A 48 0.11 20.40 0.17
C PRO A 48 -0.71 21.58 -0.36
N LEU A 49 -0.98 21.58 -1.67
CA LEU A 49 -1.78 22.64 -2.31
C LEU A 49 -3.23 22.63 -1.83
N MET A 50 -3.76 23.82 -1.54
CA MET A 50 -5.15 24.06 -1.18
C MET A 50 -5.98 24.45 -2.41
N VAL A 51 -7.31 24.45 -2.30
CA VAL A 51 -8.21 24.83 -3.41
C VAL A 51 -7.94 26.26 -3.88
N LYS A 52 -7.62 27.18 -2.96
CA LYS A 52 -7.25 28.57 -3.29
C LYS A 52 -6.00 28.69 -4.17
N ASP A 53 -5.12 27.68 -4.17
CA ASP A 53 -3.85 27.70 -4.89
C ASP A 53 -4.00 27.18 -6.34
N GLU A 54 -5.16 26.61 -6.69
CA GLU A 54 -5.45 26.03 -8.00
C GLU A 54 -5.30 27.01 -9.18
N PRO A 55 -5.75 28.28 -9.11
CA PRO A 55 -5.58 29.22 -10.22
C PRO A 55 -4.11 29.46 -10.59
N ALA A 56 -3.22 29.42 -9.60
CA ALA A 56 -1.78 29.58 -9.78
C ALA A 56 -1.07 28.26 -10.16
N ASN A 57 -1.73 27.11 -9.98
CA ASN A 57 -1.16 25.78 -10.15
C ASN A 57 -2.08 24.85 -10.98
N PRO A 58 -2.42 25.20 -12.23
CA PRO A 58 -3.37 24.44 -13.03
C PRO A 58 -2.89 23.01 -13.28
N GLY A 59 -3.78 22.03 -13.08
CA GLY A 59 -3.51 20.61 -13.31
C GLY A 59 -2.63 19.94 -12.25
N ARG A 60 -2.25 20.64 -11.18
CA ARG A 60 -1.52 20.06 -10.05
C ARG A 60 -2.48 19.36 -9.08
N PHE A 61 -1.96 18.39 -8.34
CA PHE A 61 -2.70 17.71 -7.28
C PHE A 61 -3.05 18.67 -6.14
N ILE A 62 -4.32 18.68 -5.71
CA ILE A 62 -4.83 19.52 -4.62
C ILE A 62 -5.08 18.63 -3.40
N ALA A 63 -4.23 18.77 -2.37
CA ALA A 63 -4.26 17.95 -1.16
C ALA A 63 -5.55 18.13 -0.36
N GLU A 64 -6.10 19.34 -0.34
CA GLU A 64 -7.37 19.63 0.35
C GLU A 64 -8.55 18.79 -0.19
N ARG A 65 -8.65 18.63 -1.52
CA ARG A 65 -9.72 17.79 -2.13
C ARG A 65 -9.54 16.33 -1.75
N ALA A 66 -8.31 15.81 -1.83
CA ALA A 66 -8.02 14.44 -1.45
C ALA A 66 -8.34 14.17 0.02
N LYS A 67 -7.96 15.08 0.92
CA LYS A 67 -8.33 15.01 2.35
C LYS A 67 -9.85 15.00 2.54
N ASN A 68 -10.58 15.86 1.83
CA ASN A 68 -12.04 15.92 1.92
C ASN A 68 -12.69 14.61 1.43
N HIS A 69 -12.17 13.97 0.38
CA HIS A 69 -12.66 12.65 -0.04
C HIS A 69 -12.44 11.59 1.04
N VAL A 70 -11.28 11.58 1.69
CA VAL A 70 -11.00 10.65 2.79
C VAL A 70 -11.96 10.90 3.96
N VAL A 71 -12.11 12.15 4.39
CA VAL A 71 -13.03 12.52 5.50
C VAL A 71 -14.47 12.13 5.19
N ASN A 72 -14.94 12.40 3.96
CA ASN A 72 -16.29 12.07 3.56
C ASN A 72 -16.51 10.55 3.51
N LEU A 73 -15.56 9.79 2.96
CA LEU A 73 -15.63 8.33 2.91
C LEU A 73 -15.60 7.70 4.31
N THR A 74 -14.73 8.19 5.20
CA THR A 74 -14.61 7.61 6.56
C THR A 74 -15.75 8.03 7.48
N SER A 75 -16.37 9.19 7.25
CA SER A 75 -17.58 9.62 7.97
C SER A 75 -18.81 8.74 7.74
N LEU A 76 -18.77 7.82 6.76
CA LEU A 76 -19.80 6.79 6.59
C LEU A 76 -19.86 5.81 7.77
N GLY A 77 -18.80 5.74 8.59
CA GLY A 77 -18.63 4.76 9.66
C GLY A 77 -17.70 3.61 9.26
N PRO A 78 -17.53 2.60 10.12
CA PRO A 78 -16.78 1.38 9.79
C PRO A 78 -17.35 0.70 8.55
N ARG A 79 -16.50 0.26 7.63
CA ARG A 79 -16.88 -0.38 6.35
C ARG A 79 -16.30 -1.80 6.24
N PRO A 80 -16.50 -2.70 7.22
CA PRO A 80 -16.10 -4.08 7.03
C PRO A 80 -16.87 -4.70 5.87
N THR A 81 -16.23 -5.61 5.15
CA THR A 81 -16.86 -6.33 4.04
C THR A 81 -18.21 -6.92 4.47
N GLY A 82 -19.25 -6.70 3.66
CA GLY A 82 -20.62 -7.11 3.96
C GLY A 82 -21.47 -6.11 4.75
N SER A 83 -20.90 -5.02 5.28
CA SER A 83 -21.67 -3.96 5.93
C SER A 83 -22.42 -3.09 4.91
N PHE A 84 -23.47 -2.39 5.35
CA PHE A 84 -24.21 -1.48 4.48
C PHE A 84 -23.34 -0.28 4.05
N GLU A 85 -22.49 0.20 4.96
CA GLU A 85 -21.52 1.27 4.74
C GLU A 85 -20.53 0.89 3.64
N ASN A 86 -20.04 -0.35 3.63
CA ASN A 86 -19.14 -0.84 2.59
C ASN A 86 -19.86 -1.13 1.27
N GLU A 87 -20.88 -1.99 1.32
CA GLU A 87 -21.48 -2.57 0.13
C GLU A 87 -22.39 -1.61 -0.64
N VAL A 88 -22.90 -0.57 0.02
CA VAL A 88 -23.85 0.37 -0.56
C VAL A 88 -23.31 1.80 -0.50
N LEU A 89 -23.01 2.32 0.68
CA LEU A 89 -22.67 3.74 0.82
C LEU A 89 -21.33 4.08 0.18
N ALA A 90 -20.27 3.30 0.45
CA ALA A 90 -18.94 3.53 -0.11
C ALA A 90 -18.93 3.35 -1.64
N VAL A 91 -19.52 2.27 -2.14
CA VAL A 91 -19.65 2.02 -3.60
C VAL A 91 -20.40 3.15 -4.29
N ASN A 92 -21.51 3.63 -3.70
CA ASN A 92 -22.26 4.77 -4.25
C ASN A 92 -21.48 6.07 -4.20
N PHE A 93 -20.78 6.34 -3.10
CA PHE A 93 -19.91 7.51 -2.96
C PHE A 93 -18.85 7.52 -4.06
N LEU A 94 -18.09 6.44 -4.21
CA LEU A 94 -17.05 6.32 -5.24
C LEU A 94 -17.63 6.45 -6.64
N SER A 95 -18.72 5.74 -6.93
CA SER A 95 -19.39 5.79 -8.23
C SER A 95 -19.86 7.20 -8.57
N LYS A 96 -20.39 7.94 -7.59
CA LYS A 96 -20.84 9.33 -7.79
C LYS A 96 -19.67 10.27 -8.08
N GLU A 97 -18.60 10.20 -7.29
CA GLU A 97 -17.40 11.03 -7.49
C GLU A 97 -16.74 10.73 -8.85
N ILE A 98 -16.62 9.45 -9.22
CA ILE A 98 -16.05 9.04 -10.50
C ILE A 98 -16.93 9.51 -11.67
N ASN A 99 -18.26 9.35 -11.58
CA ASN A 99 -19.16 9.85 -12.62
C ASN A 99 -19.11 11.38 -12.75
N TYR A 100 -18.93 12.10 -11.65
CA TYR A 100 -18.69 13.54 -11.69
C TYR A 100 -17.40 13.87 -12.45
N ILE A 101 -16.30 13.15 -12.20
CA ILE A 101 -15.05 13.29 -12.95
C ILE A 101 -15.26 13.00 -14.44
N ILE A 102 -15.98 11.92 -14.78
CA ILE A 102 -16.34 11.57 -16.17
C ILE A 102 -17.09 12.72 -16.84
N SER A 103 -18.04 13.35 -16.15
CA SER A 103 -18.85 14.46 -16.69
C SER A 103 -18.04 15.73 -16.99
N LYS A 104 -16.87 15.88 -16.37
CA LYS A 104 -15.96 17.03 -16.55
C LYS A 104 -14.77 16.69 -17.47
N ALA A 105 -14.62 15.44 -17.87
CA ALA A 105 -13.49 14.99 -18.67
C ALA A 105 -13.51 15.59 -20.08
N LYS A 106 -12.33 15.93 -20.60
CA LYS A 106 -12.17 16.33 -22.01
C LYS A 106 -12.42 15.12 -22.91
N LYS A 107 -12.99 15.35 -24.11
CA LYS A 107 -13.31 14.30 -25.10
C LYS A 107 -12.10 13.45 -25.57
N VAL A 108 -10.88 13.95 -25.36
CA VAL A 108 -9.64 13.22 -25.66
C VAL A 108 -9.35 12.07 -24.69
N HIS A 109 -10.01 12.05 -23.53
CA HIS A 109 -9.90 10.99 -22.53
C HIS A 109 -11.17 10.15 -22.55
N ARG A 110 -11.02 8.83 -22.64
CA ARG A 110 -12.09 7.88 -22.42
C ARG A 110 -11.93 7.28 -21.04
N ILE A 111 -12.89 7.56 -20.17
CA ILE A 111 -12.93 7.05 -18.80
C ILE A 111 -14.10 6.09 -18.70
N VAL A 112 -13.83 4.85 -18.30
CA VAL A 112 -14.84 3.80 -18.13
C VAL A 112 -14.84 3.36 -16.68
N LEU A 113 -16.01 3.43 -16.05
CA LEU A 113 -16.27 2.91 -14.71
C LEU A 113 -16.97 1.55 -14.83
N ASP A 114 -16.46 0.57 -14.09
CA ASP A 114 -17.07 -0.75 -13.94
C ASP A 114 -17.17 -1.11 -12.46
N VAL A 115 -18.34 -1.56 -12.02
CA VAL A 115 -18.57 -2.03 -10.64
C VAL A 115 -18.75 -3.54 -10.70
N GLN A 116 -17.72 -4.25 -10.30
CA GLN A 116 -17.65 -5.71 -10.42
C GLN A 116 -18.08 -6.35 -9.11
N LYS A 117 -18.84 -7.43 -9.18
CA LYS A 117 -19.20 -8.25 -8.03
C LYS A 117 -18.64 -9.65 -8.19
N THR A 118 -17.68 -10.00 -7.35
CA THR A 118 -16.86 -11.21 -7.53
C THR A 118 -16.90 -12.10 -6.29
N SER A 119 -16.73 -13.39 -6.50
CA SER A 119 -16.60 -14.39 -5.45
C SER A 119 -15.42 -15.28 -5.81
N GLY A 120 -14.73 -15.78 -4.80
CA GLY A 120 -13.54 -16.59 -5.04
C GLY A 120 -12.98 -17.14 -3.74
N SER A 121 -11.92 -17.92 -3.89
CA SER A 121 -11.20 -18.46 -2.76
C SER A 121 -9.74 -18.68 -3.12
N PHE A 122 -8.86 -18.58 -2.13
CA PHE A 122 -7.45 -18.90 -2.30
C PHE A 122 -6.87 -19.50 -1.02
N PRO A 123 -5.95 -20.47 -1.12
CA PRO A 123 -5.32 -21.06 0.04
C PRO A 123 -4.31 -20.08 0.65
N LEU A 124 -4.35 -19.92 1.97
CA LEU A 124 -3.35 -19.25 2.78
C LEU A 124 -2.33 -20.29 3.24
N LYS A 125 -1.05 -20.05 2.94
CA LYS A 125 0.04 -20.96 3.33
C LYS A 125 0.45 -20.87 4.80
N PHE A 126 -0.21 -20.00 5.59
CA PHE A 126 0.02 -19.84 7.03
C PHE A 126 -1.12 -20.47 7.84
N LEU A 127 -0.87 -20.79 9.12
CA LEU A 127 -1.83 -21.42 10.04
C LEU A 127 -2.41 -22.76 9.53
N ASP A 128 -1.54 -23.66 9.05
CA ASP A 128 -1.89 -25.05 8.72
C ASP A 128 -2.87 -25.24 7.54
N GLY A 129 -2.93 -24.27 6.62
CA GLY A 129 -3.62 -24.43 5.33
C GLY A 129 -5.07 -23.92 5.29
N MET A 130 -5.35 -22.80 5.96
CA MET A 130 -6.65 -22.13 5.86
C MET A 130 -6.94 -21.68 4.41
N THR A 131 -8.20 -21.74 3.98
CA THR A 131 -8.63 -21.16 2.69
C THR A 131 -9.39 -19.87 2.97
N ASN A 132 -8.93 -18.76 2.41
CA ASN A 132 -9.70 -17.52 2.43
C ASN A 132 -10.79 -17.62 1.35
N VAL A 133 -12.04 -17.43 1.75
CA VAL A 133 -13.21 -17.46 0.86
C VAL A 133 -13.91 -16.13 0.97
N TYR A 134 -14.14 -15.49 -0.17
CA TYR A 134 -14.91 -14.26 -0.26
C TYR A 134 -16.07 -14.44 -1.21
N ARG A 135 -17.19 -13.82 -0.88
CA ARG A 135 -18.41 -13.91 -1.67
C ARG A 135 -18.97 -12.53 -1.89
N ASN A 136 -19.36 -12.28 -3.13
CA ASN A 136 -20.09 -11.08 -3.52
C ASN A 136 -19.35 -9.76 -3.20
N VAL A 137 -18.01 -9.79 -3.14
CA VAL A 137 -17.18 -8.61 -2.91
C VAL A 137 -17.27 -7.69 -4.12
N GLN A 138 -17.47 -6.41 -3.85
CA GLN A 138 -17.58 -5.38 -4.87
C GLN A 138 -16.24 -4.68 -5.12
N ASN A 139 -15.86 -4.54 -6.38
CA ASN A 139 -14.70 -3.75 -6.81
C ASN A 139 -15.19 -2.58 -7.66
N VAL A 140 -14.67 -1.38 -7.42
CA VAL A 140 -14.90 -0.20 -8.24
C VAL A 140 -13.67 0.02 -9.11
N VAL A 141 -13.77 -0.29 -10.40
CA VAL A 141 -12.65 -0.27 -11.34
C VAL A 141 -12.83 0.88 -12.31
N VAL A 142 -11.79 1.70 -12.48
CA VAL A 142 -11.78 2.79 -13.45
C VAL A 142 -10.65 2.60 -14.44
N ARG A 143 -10.98 2.60 -15.72
CA ARG A 143 -10.00 2.63 -16.81
C ARG A 143 -9.98 4.00 -17.46
N ILE A 144 -8.80 4.61 -17.55
CA ILE A 144 -8.56 5.86 -18.25
C ILE A 144 -7.69 5.55 -19.48
N SER A 145 -8.17 5.89 -20.67
CA SER A 145 -7.40 5.76 -21.91
C SER A 145 -7.47 7.03 -22.75
N GLY A 146 -6.53 7.18 -23.69
CA GLY A 146 -6.70 8.10 -24.81
C GLY A 146 -7.77 7.61 -25.78
N VAL A 147 -7.99 8.40 -26.84
CA VAL A 147 -8.74 7.97 -28.03
C VAL A 147 -8.04 6.79 -28.71
N GLU A 148 -6.72 6.86 -28.80
CA GLU A 148 -5.87 5.75 -29.24
C GLU A 148 -5.50 4.89 -28.03
N GLU A 149 -5.56 3.56 -28.21
CA GLU A 149 -5.21 2.63 -27.14
C GLU A 149 -3.69 2.43 -27.02
N SER A 150 -3.22 2.33 -25.78
CA SER A 150 -1.82 2.03 -25.46
C SER A 150 -1.67 0.53 -25.21
N ALA A 151 -0.56 -0.05 -25.67
CA ALA A 151 -0.18 -1.44 -25.34
C ALA A 151 0.28 -1.59 -23.87
N HIS A 152 0.57 -0.48 -23.18
CA HIS A 152 1.02 -0.46 -21.80
C HIS A 152 -0.04 0.13 -20.88
N SER A 153 -0.16 -0.41 -19.67
CA SER A 153 -1.11 0.02 -18.64
C SER A 153 -0.43 0.07 -17.27
N LEU A 154 -0.85 1.01 -16.44
CA LEU A 154 -0.47 1.11 -15.02
C LEU A 154 -1.71 0.86 -14.16
N LEU A 155 -1.64 -0.12 -13.27
CA LEU A 155 -2.67 -0.36 -12.26
C LEU A 155 -2.28 0.33 -10.96
N ILE A 156 -3.16 1.20 -10.48
CA ILE A 156 -3.09 1.80 -9.14
C ILE A 156 -4.32 1.30 -8.40
N ASN A 157 -4.12 0.68 -7.24
CA ASN A 157 -5.20 0.14 -6.42
C ASN A 157 -5.10 0.59 -4.97
N CYS A 158 -6.23 0.56 -4.30
CA CYS A 158 -6.35 0.67 -2.85
C CYS A 158 -7.58 -0.11 -2.40
N HIS A 159 -7.69 -0.33 -1.10
CA HIS A 159 -8.87 -0.89 -0.45
C HIS A 159 -9.74 0.24 0.09
N PHE A 160 -11.06 0.12 -0.05
CA PHE A 160 -12.03 1.05 0.54
C PHE A 160 -12.79 0.47 1.74
N ASP A 161 -12.72 -0.86 1.90
CA ASP A 161 -13.20 -1.60 3.05
C ASP A 161 -12.25 -1.42 4.25
N THR A 162 -12.77 -1.66 5.45
CA THR A 162 -12.04 -1.53 6.70
C THR A 162 -11.98 -2.85 7.44
N VAL A 163 -10.91 -3.06 8.20
CA VAL A 163 -10.87 -4.13 9.21
C VAL A 163 -11.45 -3.62 10.52
N THR A 164 -11.83 -4.53 11.43
CA THR A 164 -12.10 -4.18 12.82
C THR A 164 -10.89 -3.44 13.41
N ASP A 165 -11.15 -2.30 14.07
CA ASP A 165 -10.17 -1.36 14.62
C ASP A 165 -9.33 -0.55 13.61
N SER A 166 -9.74 -0.47 12.34
CA SER A 166 -9.19 0.48 11.35
C SER A 166 -10.29 1.47 10.90
N PRO A 167 -9.97 2.77 10.70
CA PRO A 167 -10.92 3.70 10.07
C PRO A 167 -11.26 3.31 8.63
#